data_AF-A0A0E0PEG4-F1
#
_entry.id   AF-A0A0E0PEG4-F1
#
_cell.length_a   1.000
_cell.length_b   1.000
_cell.length_c   1.000
_cell.angle_alpha   90.00
_cell.angle_beta   90.00
_cell.angle_gamma   90.00
#
_symmetry.space_group_name_H-M   'P 1'
#
loop_
_entity.id
_entity.type
_entity.pdbx_description
1 polymer ?
#
loop_
_entity_poly.entity_id
_entity_poly.type
_entity_poly.pdbx_seq_one_letter_code
_entity_poly.pdbx_strand_id
1 'polypeptide(L)'
;MAVSVFNTRRRTSLVSAFIDRTRMFISTPLPQVRDKVSRTKPPKPHGGGGERRRKKQPQEAAARAGGGMGGSSASPCDLDREFAPQIAQLLATPPLQPAQEYYNGLIQSRKHDGIRVNFSSKHGKGVCANKEFAEGDLILKDQILVGAQHSLNKIDCAVCSYCFRFIGSIEFQIGRRLYWQSVGSSSDCTNRRHCHESDVGSSASSSGATKENSSTLPEEVLGSLITGDMSLPFTDHFSLPQVVPCRGCEEERYCSQSCADSDWETYHSLLCTGSKTEPSQRSALQKFIEHANGSNDIFLVAAKAITFTLLRYKKLKTQPEFQNNTDESNFSLLMEAWKPLSMGYKKRWWDSVALPEDVDSCDEDTFRQQIRDLALTSLQLLKDAIFDSDGLVVASPVEDYFIHIDDLPDDEKEEAEKVTRPFLDALGEDYAAPCEGTAFFPLQSCMNHSCCPNAKAYKRDEDTDGNAVIIALEPIKKDDEITISYIDEDVSYEERQAELADYGFICTCPRCQEEKPN
;
A
#
# COMPACT_ATOMS: atom_id res chain seq x y z
N MET A 1 1.32 2.56 -11.08
CA MET A 1 -0.04 2.81 -11.61
C MET A 1 -0.23 4.30 -11.77
N ALA A 2 -0.58 4.78 -12.96
CA ALA A 2 -1.05 6.17 -13.10
C ALA A 2 -2.56 6.18 -12.82
N VAL A 3 -2.94 6.52 -11.59
CA VAL A 3 -4.34 6.77 -11.22
C VAL A 3 -4.68 8.18 -11.70
N SER A 4 -5.68 8.30 -12.58
CA SER A 4 -6.16 9.60 -13.05
C SER A 4 -6.95 10.26 -11.92
N VAL A 5 -6.32 11.24 -11.25
CA VAL A 5 -6.93 12.07 -10.21
C VAL A 5 -7.83 13.11 -10.88
N PHE A 6 -9.15 12.99 -10.71
CA PHE A 6 -10.08 14.05 -11.08
C PHE A 6 -10.12 15.11 -9.97
N ASN A 7 -9.47 16.24 -10.23
CA ASN A 7 -9.45 17.42 -9.38
C ASN A 7 -10.74 18.25 -9.63
N THR A 8 -11.56 18.47 -8.61
CA THR A 8 -12.72 19.37 -8.68
C THR A 8 -12.41 20.71 -8.00
N ARG A 9 -12.46 21.78 -8.81
CA ARG A 9 -11.85 23.11 -8.61
C ARG A 9 -12.41 23.95 -7.44
N ARG A 10 -11.52 24.75 -6.84
CA ARG A 10 -11.54 26.24 -6.87
C ARG A 10 -10.13 26.82 -6.66
N ARG A 11 -9.48 27.26 -7.75
CA ARG A 11 -8.79 28.57 -7.92
C ARG A 11 -8.18 28.64 -9.32
N THR A 12 -8.85 29.38 -10.20
CA THR A 12 -8.36 29.82 -11.51
C THR A 12 -7.57 31.10 -11.34
N SER A 13 -6.24 31.04 -11.45
CA SER A 13 -5.39 32.04 -12.14
C SER A 13 -3.92 31.65 -11.97
N LEU A 14 -3.40 30.83 -12.90
CA LEU A 14 -1.98 30.66 -13.25
C LEU A 14 -1.74 29.47 -14.19
N VAL A 15 -2.79 28.72 -14.56
CA VAL A 15 -2.73 27.65 -15.58
C VAL A 15 -3.08 28.15 -17.00
N SER A 16 -3.40 29.44 -17.16
CA SER A 16 -3.63 30.04 -18.48
C SER A 16 -2.34 30.28 -19.29
N ALA A 17 -1.16 30.02 -18.72
CA ALA A 17 0.12 30.16 -19.42
C ALA A 17 0.74 28.82 -19.86
N PHE A 18 0.11 27.68 -19.57
CA PHE A 18 0.62 26.35 -19.94
C PHE A 18 -0.28 25.58 -20.91
N ILE A 19 -1.46 26.13 -21.25
CA ILE A 19 -2.42 25.49 -22.16
C ILE A 19 -2.18 25.83 -23.65
N ASP A 20 -1.22 26.71 -23.97
CA ASP A 20 -1.00 27.19 -25.36
C ASP A 20 0.23 26.66 -26.09
N ARG A 21 0.89 25.61 -25.60
CA ARG A 21 1.89 24.88 -26.40
C ARG A 21 1.70 23.36 -26.33
N THR A 22 0.94 22.90 -27.31
CA THR A 22 1.04 21.60 -28.00
C THR A 22 0.34 20.39 -27.36
N ARG A 23 -0.94 20.22 -27.73
CA ARG A 23 -1.45 18.92 -28.21
C ARG A 23 -0.45 18.32 -29.19
N MET A 24 0.13 17.14 -28.94
CA MET A 24 0.52 16.19 -30.01
C MET A 24 0.92 14.80 -29.48
N PHE A 25 0.17 13.78 -29.94
CA PHE A 25 0.37 12.31 -29.94
C PHE A 25 0.53 11.60 -28.57
N ILE A 26 -0.25 10.59 -28.15
CA ILE A 26 -1.17 9.64 -28.77
C ILE A 26 -0.76 9.12 -30.16
N SER A 27 0.16 8.14 -30.22
CA SER A 27 0.27 7.08 -31.24
C SER A 27 1.47 6.18 -30.89
N THR A 28 1.26 4.87 -30.76
CA THR A 28 2.34 3.89 -30.98
C THR A 28 2.69 3.84 -32.47
N PRO A 29 3.94 3.48 -32.80
CA PRO A 29 4.10 2.46 -33.83
C PRO A 29 5.13 1.38 -33.43
N LEU A 30 4.82 0.13 -33.77
CA LEU A 30 5.75 -0.99 -33.90
C LEU A 30 6.01 -1.25 -35.42
N PRO A 31 7.00 -2.08 -35.79
CA PRO A 31 8.06 -1.75 -36.74
C PRO A 31 7.71 -2.06 -38.19
N GLN A 32 8.36 -1.39 -39.15
CA GLN A 32 8.40 -1.85 -40.54
C GLN A 32 9.78 -2.41 -40.91
N VAL A 33 9.76 -3.71 -41.23
CA VAL A 33 10.76 -4.40 -42.05
C VAL A 33 10.85 -3.73 -43.42
N ARG A 34 12.05 -3.37 -43.85
CA ARG A 34 12.39 -3.24 -45.27
C ARG A 34 13.75 -3.83 -45.55
N ASP A 35 13.74 -4.91 -46.31
CA ASP A 35 14.87 -5.47 -47.04
C ASP A 35 15.60 -4.39 -47.84
N LYS A 36 16.93 -4.39 -47.78
CA LYS A 36 17.80 -4.15 -48.94
C LYS A 36 19.14 -4.87 -48.78
N VAL A 37 19.26 -5.96 -49.53
CA VAL A 37 20.50 -6.63 -49.90
C VAL A 37 21.24 -5.78 -50.93
N SER A 38 22.54 -5.51 -50.72
CA SER A 38 23.61 -5.82 -51.70
C SER A 38 25.01 -5.34 -51.25
N ARG A 39 25.87 -6.32 -50.96
CA ARG A 39 27.32 -6.50 -51.25
C ARG A 39 28.15 -5.28 -51.69
N THR A 40 29.32 -5.05 -51.06
CA THR A 40 30.66 -5.50 -51.52
C THR A 40 31.77 -5.19 -50.49
N LYS A 41 32.92 -5.85 -50.64
CA LYS A 41 33.97 -6.18 -49.64
C LYS A 41 35.25 -5.29 -49.80
N PRO A 42 36.40 -5.53 -49.11
CA PRO A 42 37.19 -4.55 -48.34
C PRO A 42 38.51 -4.08 -49.03
N PRO A 43 39.42 -3.37 -48.32
CA PRO A 43 40.67 -4.06 -47.89
C PRO A 43 41.28 -3.64 -46.52
N LYS A 44 42.19 -4.49 -46.01
CA LYS A 44 43.20 -4.35 -44.93
C LYS A 44 44.55 -3.84 -45.53
N PRO A 45 45.72 -3.80 -44.83
CA PRO A 45 46.12 -3.36 -43.47
C PRO A 45 47.44 -2.52 -43.46
N HIS A 46 47.82 -1.90 -42.32
CA HIS A 46 49.20 -1.58 -41.88
C HIS A 46 49.12 -1.26 -40.36
N GLY A 47 50.03 -1.55 -39.42
CA GLY A 47 51.40 -2.06 -39.41
C GLY A 47 52.23 -1.26 -38.38
N GLY A 48 52.78 -1.92 -37.34
CA GLY A 48 53.81 -1.40 -36.40
C GLY A 48 53.27 -0.71 -35.14
N GLY A 49 53.86 -0.81 -33.93
CA GLY A 49 55.10 -1.40 -33.45
C GLY A 49 55.60 -0.62 -32.22
N GLY A 50 56.00 -1.31 -31.14
CA GLY A 50 56.78 -0.78 -29.99
C GLY A 50 55.97 -0.04 -28.90
N GLU A 51 56.37 0.05 -27.63
CA GLU A 51 57.47 -0.55 -26.88
C GLU A 51 57.21 -0.35 -25.37
N ARG A 52 58.00 -1.03 -24.53
CA ARG A 52 57.89 -1.25 -23.08
C ARG A 52 58.14 -0.01 -22.19
N ARG A 53 57.57 0.00 -20.97
CA ARG A 53 58.22 0.38 -19.66
C ARG A 53 57.25 0.11 -18.48
N ARG A 54 57.38 -0.98 -17.71
CA ARG A 54 58.15 -1.22 -16.45
C ARG A 54 57.69 -0.47 -15.17
N LYS A 55 57.20 -1.29 -14.22
CA LYS A 55 57.38 -1.31 -12.75
C LYS A 55 56.63 -0.27 -11.89
N LYS A 56 55.80 -0.75 -10.95
CA LYS A 56 56.19 -1.15 -9.57
C LYS A 56 54.97 -1.73 -8.81
N GLN A 57 55.12 -2.92 -8.25
CA GLN A 57 54.47 -3.33 -6.99
C GLN A 57 55.32 -2.83 -5.81
N PRO A 58 54.75 -2.69 -4.60
CA PRO A 58 54.98 -3.74 -3.60
C PRO A 58 53.74 -4.13 -2.74
N GLN A 59 53.70 -5.43 -2.41
CA GLN A 59 53.35 -6.12 -1.14
C GLN A 59 52.23 -5.56 -0.24
N GLU A 60 51.14 -6.32 -0.07
CA GLU A 60 50.91 -7.36 0.96
C GLU A 60 50.66 -6.80 2.37
N ALA A 61 49.39 -6.81 2.77
CA ALA A 61 48.97 -6.97 4.16
C ALA A 61 47.73 -7.87 4.17
N ALA A 62 47.89 -9.05 4.77
CA ALA A 62 46.85 -10.05 4.95
C ALA A 62 45.89 -9.64 6.07
N ALA A 63 44.58 -9.77 5.83
CA ALA A 63 43.58 -9.81 6.90
C ALA A 63 42.38 -10.70 6.50
N ARG A 64 42.45 -11.94 7.00
CA ARG A 64 41.36 -12.79 7.50
C ARG A 64 40.05 -12.88 6.70
N ALA A 65 39.88 -14.06 6.09
CA ALA A 65 38.60 -14.62 5.73
C ALA A 65 37.67 -14.74 6.96
N GLY A 66 36.49 -14.13 6.86
CA GLY A 66 35.31 -14.43 7.65
C GLY A 66 34.23 -14.88 6.67
N GLY A 67 33.76 -16.12 6.84
CA GLY A 67 32.81 -16.77 5.93
C GLY A 67 31.48 -16.04 5.94
N GLY A 68 30.95 -15.80 4.73
CA GLY A 68 29.57 -15.39 4.56
C GLY A 68 28.64 -16.52 4.96
N MET A 69 27.78 -16.27 5.95
CA MET A 69 26.56 -17.04 6.17
C MET A 69 25.45 -16.30 5.41
N GLY A 70 24.97 -16.93 4.34
CA GLY A 70 23.83 -16.45 3.57
C GLY A 70 22.54 -16.69 4.36
N GLY A 71 21.90 -15.61 4.77
CA GLY A 71 20.45 -15.56 4.94
C GLY A 71 19.88 -14.95 3.66
N SER A 72 19.08 -15.71 2.92
CA SER A 72 18.45 -15.24 1.68
C SER A 72 17.23 -14.37 2.00
N SER A 73 17.45 -13.14 2.48
CA SER A 73 16.47 -12.08 2.25
C SER A 73 16.66 -11.63 0.81
N ALA A 74 15.86 -12.16 -0.12
CA ALA A 74 15.94 -11.77 -1.53
C ALA A 74 15.81 -10.24 -1.62
N SER A 75 16.82 -9.58 -2.21
CA SER A 75 16.69 -8.14 -2.45
C SER A 75 15.50 -7.91 -3.39
N PRO A 76 14.84 -6.74 -3.39
CA PRO A 76 13.77 -6.46 -4.34
C PRO A 76 14.20 -6.64 -5.81
N CYS A 77 15.50 -6.49 -6.10
CA CYS A 77 16.10 -6.79 -7.41
C CYS A 77 16.17 -8.30 -7.72
N ASP A 78 16.27 -9.16 -6.69
CA ASP A 78 16.24 -10.61 -6.84
C ASP A 78 14.82 -11.11 -7.11
N LEU A 79 13.81 -10.57 -6.41
CA LEU A 79 12.40 -10.87 -6.68
C LEU A 79 11.95 -10.37 -8.08
N ASP A 80 12.40 -9.17 -8.48
CA ASP A 80 12.16 -8.65 -9.83
C ASP A 80 12.73 -9.59 -10.92
N ARG A 81 13.84 -10.27 -10.63
CA ARG A 81 14.50 -11.22 -11.54
C ARG A 81 13.81 -12.59 -11.50
N GLU A 82 13.48 -13.07 -10.32
CA GLU A 82 12.82 -14.36 -10.08
C GLU A 82 11.41 -14.40 -10.68
N PHE A 83 10.61 -13.37 -10.38
CA PHE A 83 9.23 -13.26 -10.84
C PHE A 83 9.08 -12.42 -12.12
N ALA A 84 10.16 -12.22 -12.87
CA ALA A 84 10.14 -11.45 -14.11
C ALA A 84 9.01 -11.85 -15.08
N PRO A 85 8.72 -13.15 -15.35
CA PRO A 85 7.63 -13.52 -16.26
C PRO A 85 6.23 -13.21 -15.69
N GLN A 86 6.01 -13.37 -14.38
CA GLN A 86 4.76 -13.04 -13.71
C GLN A 86 4.54 -11.53 -13.68
N ILE A 87 5.59 -10.76 -13.35
CA ILE A 87 5.57 -9.30 -13.37
C ILE A 87 5.25 -8.78 -14.77
N ALA A 88 5.85 -9.37 -15.81
CA ALA A 88 5.55 -9.03 -17.20
C ALA A 88 4.07 -9.26 -17.54
N GLN A 89 3.47 -10.36 -17.05
CA GLN A 89 2.05 -10.65 -17.24
C GLN A 89 1.14 -9.68 -16.46
N LEU A 90 1.48 -9.34 -15.22
CA LEU A 90 0.73 -8.36 -14.42
C LEU A 90 0.76 -6.96 -15.03
N LEU A 91 1.86 -6.59 -15.68
CA LEU A 91 2.03 -5.30 -16.37
C LEU A 91 1.48 -5.30 -17.80
N ALA A 92 1.23 -6.47 -18.39
CA ALA A 92 0.75 -6.58 -19.76
C ALA A 92 -0.56 -5.81 -19.97
N THR A 93 -0.71 -5.27 -21.19
CA THR A 93 -2.01 -4.73 -21.61
C THR A 93 -2.94 -5.91 -21.91
N PRO A 94 -4.14 -5.98 -21.31
CA PRO A 94 -5.07 -7.06 -21.60
C PRO A 94 -5.40 -7.13 -23.09
N PRO A 95 -5.56 -8.34 -23.67
CA PRO A 95 -5.98 -8.49 -25.06
C PRO A 95 -7.34 -7.81 -25.30
N LEU A 96 -7.57 -7.34 -26.53
CA LEU A 96 -8.73 -6.50 -26.87
C LEU A 96 -10.07 -7.14 -26.53
N GLN A 97 -10.25 -8.43 -26.85
CA GLN A 97 -11.53 -9.12 -26.59
C GLN A 97 -11.85 -9.27 -25.10
N PRO A 98 -10.99 -9.86 -24.25
CA PRO A 98 -11.20 -9.90 -22.81
C PRO A 98 -11.41 -8.51 -22.18
N ALA A 99 -10.70 -7.49 -22.67
CA ALA A 99 -10.92 -6.12 -22.22
C ALA A 99 -12.31 -5.59 -22.60
N GLN A 100 -12.76 -5.85 -23.83
CA GLN A 100 -14.11 -5.48 -24.29
C GLN A 100 -15.20 -6.19 -23.49
N GLU A 101 -15.04 -7.49 -23.23
CA GLU A 101 -15.96 -8.28 -22.41
C GLU A 101 -16.06 -7.73 -20.99
N TYR A 102 -14.92 -7.40 -20.38
CA TYR A 102 -14.89 -6.78 -19.05
C TYR A 102 -15.69 -5.47 -19.01
N TYR A 103 -15.43 -4.55 -19.93
CA TYR A 103 -16.13 -3.25 -19.93
C TYR A 103 -17.62 -3.41 -20.26
N ASN A 104 -17.99 -4.31 -21.18
CA ASN A 104 -19.38 -4.60 -21.47
C ASN A 104 -20.10 -5.16 -20.24
N GLY A 105 -19.48 -6.11 -19.53
CA GLY A 105 -20.00 -6.65 -18.28
C GLY A 105 -20.11 -5.59 -17.17
N LEU A 106 -19.15 -4.68 -17.08
CA LEU A 106 -19.18 -3.55 -16.13
C LEU A 106 -20.33 -2.59 -16.45
N ILE A 107 -20.49 -2.22 -17.72
CA ILE A 107 -21.59 -1.37 -18.20
C ILE A 107 -22.95 -2.01 -17.91
N GLN A 108 -23.09 -3.31 -18.21
CA GLN A 108 -24.33 -4.05 -17.99
C GLN A 108 -24.67 -4.17 -16.50
N SER A 109 -23.72 -4.57 -15.66
CA SER A 109 -23.92 -4.74 -14.21
C SER A 109 -24.25 -3.42 -13.52
N ARG A 110 -23.67 -2.31 -13.98
CA ARG A 110 -23.93 -0.96 -13.45
C ARG A 110 -25.07 -0.21 -14.13
N LYS A 111 -25.73 -0.83 -15.12
CA LYS A 111 -26.85 -0.25 -15.89
C LYS A 111 -26.47 1.07 -16.58
N HIS A 112 -25.26 1.17 -17.13
CA HIS A 112 -24.77 2.34 -17.88
C HIS A 112 -24.93 2.19 -19.40
N ASP A 113 -26.13 1.82 -19.85
CA ASP A 113 -26.44 1.48 -21.26
C ASP A 113 -26.19 2.61 -22.27
N GLY A 114 -26.07 3.85 -21.80
CA GLY A 114 -25.83 5.04 -22.62
C GLY A 114 -24.39 5.18 -23.11
N ILE A 115 -23.46 4.36 -22.64
CA ILE A 115 -22.06 4.39 -23.07
C ILE A 115 -21.58 3.02 -23.54
N ARG A 116 -20.53 3.02 -24.36
CA ARG A 116 -19.73 1.85 -24.70
C ARG A 116 -18.25 2.19 -24.63
N VAL A 117 -17.42 1.21 -24.37
CA VAL A 117 -15.96 1.36 -24.49
C VAL A 117 -15.54 0.88 -25.88
N ASN A 118 -14.80 1.73 -26.59
CA ASN A 118 -14.23 1.46 -27.91
C ASN A 118 -12.71 1.44 -27.82
N PHE A 119 -12.08 0.64 -28.67
CA PHE A 119 -10.63 0.57 -28.82
C PHE A 119 -10.23 1.12 -30.19
N SER A 120 -9.28 2.04 -30.20
CA SER A 120 -8.75 2.69 -31.39
C SER A 120 -7.25 2.50 -31.44
N SER A 121 -6.71 2.19 -32.62
CA SER A 121 -5.27 2.17 -32.86
C SER A 121 -4.61 3.54 -32.63
N LYS A 122 -5.36 4.62 -32.84
CA LYS A 122 -4.88 5.97 -32.55
C LYS A 122 -4.93 6.25 -31.07
N HIS A 123 -6.10 6.17 -30.43
CA HIS A 123 -6.32 6.70 -29.09
C HIS A 123 -6.28 5.70 -27.93
N GLY A 124 -6.02 4.42 -28.20
CA GLY A 124 -6.14 3.37 -27.20
C GLY A 124 -7.61 3.16 -26.82
N LYS A 125 -7.91 3.23 -25.52
CA LYS A 125 -9.28 3.08 -24.99
C LYS A 125 -10.01 4.42 -25.04
N GLY A 126 -11.28 4.40 -25.45
CA GLY A 126 -12.17 5.56 -25.41
C GLY A 126 -13.58 5.17 -25.01
N VAL A 127 -14.32 6.11 -24.42
CA VAL A 127 -15.75 5.95 -24.15
C VAL A 127 -16.53 6.65 -25.26
N CYS A 128 -17.54 5.99 -25.80
CA CYS A 128 -18.42 6.53 -26.83
C CYS A 128 -19.86 6.49 -26.36
N ALA A 129 -20.66 7.47 -26.77
CA ALA A 129 -22.10 7.44 -26.57
C ALA A 129 -22.71 6.24 -27.31
N ASN A 130 -23.52 5.48 -26.60
CA ASN A 130 -24.29 4.34 -27.11
C ASN A 130 -25.76 4.70 -27.37
N LYS A 131 -26.17 5.91 -26.97
CA LYS A 131 -27.44 6.55 -27.31
C LYS A 131 -27.25 8.06 -27.45
N GLU A 132 -28.29 8.76 -27.90
CA GLU A 132 -28.31 10.23 -27.92
C GLU A 132 -28.44 10.78 -26.49
N PHE A 133 -27.74 11.87 -26.21
CA PHE A 133 -27.82 12.62 -24.96
C PHE A 133 -28.19 14.06 -25.27
N ALA A 134 -29.16 14.61 -24.54
CA ALA A 134 -29.47 16.03 -24.54
C ALA A 134 -28.49 16.80 -23.64
N GLU A 135 -28.44 18.12 -23.81
CA GLU A 135 -27.69 18.99 -22.90
C GLU A 135 -28.24 18.86 -21.48
N GLY A 136 -27.36 18.60 -20.51
CA GLY A 136 -27.72 18.39 -19.11
C GLY A 136 -27.97 16.93 -18.72
N ASP A 137 -27.98 15.99 -19.68
CA ASP A 137 -28.15 14.57 -19.36
C ASP A 137 -26.99 14.00 -18.55
N LEU A 138 -27.32 13.15 -17.59
CA LEU A 138 -26.33 12.36 -16.85
C LEU A 138 -25.79 11.23 -17.73
N ILE A 139 -24.55 11.36 -18.17
CA ILE A 139 -23.89 10.35 -19.01
C ILE A 139 -23.39 9.15 -18.18
N LEU A 140 -22.74 9.41 -17.04
CA LEU A 140 -22.10 8.38 -16.23
C LEU A 140 -22.06 8.80 -14.76
N LYS A 141 -22.36 7.85 -13.87
CA LYS A 141 -22.10 7.95 -12.43
C LYS A 141 -21.33 6.71 -12.01
N ASP A 142 -20.01 6.82 -12.01
CA ASP A 142 -19.12 5.69 -11.80
C ASP A 142 -18.83 5.46 -10.31
N GLN A 143 -18.55 4.21 -9.94
CA GLN A 143 -18.19 3.83 -8.58
C GLN A 143 -16.66 3.72 -8.46
N ILE A 144 -16.12 4.33 -7.40
CA ILE A 144 -14.70 4.28 -7.05
C ILE A 144 -14.29 2.81 -6.84
N LEU A 145 -13.21 2.39 -7.52
CA LEU A 145 -12.64 1.06 -7.34
C LEU A 145 -11.62 1.02 -6.18
N VAL A 146 -10.80 2.06 -6.05
CA VAL A 146 -9.87 2.27 -4.93
C VAL A 146 -9.69 3.78 -4.76
N GLY A 147 -9.71 4.25 -3.53
CA GLY A 147 -9.45 5.65 -3.21
C GLY A 147 -9.04 5.85 -1.76
N ALA A 148 -8.18 6.84 -1.54
CA ALA A 148 -7.86 7.37 -0.21
C ALA A 148 -8.06 8.90 -0.22
N GLN A 149 -8.61 9.43 0.86
CA GLN A 149 -8.65 10.88 1.08
C GLN A 149 -7.25 11.33 1.52
N HIS A 150 -6.75 12.44 0.96
CA HIS A 150 -5.50 13.05 1.39
C HIS A 150 -5.55 13.37 2.89
N SER A 151 -4.49 13.04 3.64
CA SER A 151 -4.42 13.27 5.10
C SER A 151 -4.59 14.74 5.46
N LEU A 152 -3.99 15.66 4.70
CA LEU A 152 -4.19 17.10 4.88
C LEU A 152 -5.65 17.51 4.66
N ASN A 153 -6.37 16.83 3.78
CA ASN A 153 -7.77 17.12 3.51
C ASN A 153 -8.73 16.48 4.52
N LYS A 154 -8.34 15.37 5.17
CA LYS A 154 -9.09 14.79 6.31
C LYS A 154 -9.30 15.83 7.41
N ILE A 155 -8.37 16.80 7.55
CA ILE A 155 -8.46 17.93 8.47
C ILE A 155 -9.60 18.88 8.11
N ASP A 156 -9.74 19.21 6.82
CA ASP A 156 -10.71 20.19 6.36
C ASP A 156 -12.12 19.61 6.19
N CYS A 157 -12.25 18.31 5.98
CA CYS A 157 -13.55 17.68 5.76
C CYS A 157 -13.60 16.23 6.21
N ALA A 158 -14.65 15.92 6.98
CA ALA A 158 -14.97 14.55 7.36
C ALA A 158 -15.86 13.91 6.29
N VAL A 159 -15.35 12.89 5.61
CA VAL A 159 -16.11 12.14 4.61
C VAL A 159 -16.08 10.65 4.92
N CYS A 160 -16.98 9.91 4.29
CA CYS A 160 -16.99 8.46 4.32
C CYS A 160 -15.70 7.92 3.70
N SER A 161 -14.94 7.12 4.43
CA SER A 161 -13.68 6.51 4.03
C SER A 161 -13.75 5.60 2.80
N TYR A 162 -14.96 5.11 2.48
CA TYR A 162 -15.23 4.24 1.33
C TYR A 162 -15.67 5.01 0.08
N CYS A 163 -16.60 5.97 0.22
CA CYS A 163 -17.29 6.60 -0.92
C CYS A 163 -17.10 8.13 -1.02
N PHE A 164 -16.38 8.73 -0.08
CA PHE A 164 -16.08 10.17 0.02
C PHE A 164 -17.30 11.10 0.11
N ARG A 165 -18.45 10.55 0.49
CA ARG A 165 -19.62 11.37 0.83
C ARG A 165 -19.37 12.08 2.17
N PHE A 166 -19.64 13.38 2.27
CA PHE A 166 -19.63 14.11 3.54
C PHE A 166 -20.54 13.44 4.58
N ILE A 167 -20.11 13.42 5.84
CA ILE A 167 -20.79 12.76 6.97
C ILE A 167 -20.85 13.67 8.20
N GLY A 168 -21.77 13.39 9.12
CA GLY A 168 -22.00 14.21 10.31
C GLY A 168 -22.71 15.53 10.00
N SER A 169 -23.12 16.27 11.03
CA SER A 169 -23.83 17.55 10.87
C SER A 169 -22.90 18.65 10.31
N ILE A 170 -23.49 19.77 9.89
CA ILE A 170 -22.72 20.95 9.48
C ILE A 170 -21.89 21.50 10.63
N GLU A 171 -22.45 21.47 11.84
CA GLU A 171 -21.79 21.82 13.09
C GLU A 171 -20.59 20.92 13.35
N PHE A 172 -20.73 19.61 13.15
CA PHE A 172 -19.63 18.66 13.26
C PHE A 172 -18.51 18.93 12.27
N GLN A 173 -18.83 19.26 11.01
CA GLN A 173 -17.83 19.61 9.99
C GLN A 173 -17.05 20.88 10.37
N ILE A 174 -17.78 21.94 10.77
CA ILE A 174 -17.19 23.21 11.17
C ILE A 174 -16.35 23.04 12.45
N GLY A 175 -16.92 22.39 13.46
CA GLY A 175 -16.29 22.14 14.75
C GLY A 175 -14.98 21.38 14.61
N ARG A 176 -14.95 20.27 13.86
CA ARG A 176 -13.72 19.50 13.60
C ARG A 176 -12.65 20.32 12.92
N ARG A 177 -13.04 21.07 11.89
CA ARG A 177 -12.09 21.90 11.13
C ARG A 177 -11.46 22.98 12.00
N LEU A 178 -12.27 23.68 12.81
CA LEU A 178 -11.79 24.72 13.71
C LEU A 178 -10.95 24.15 14.85
N TYR A 179 -11.33 22.99 15.40
CA TYR A 179 -10.54 22.27 16.41
C TYR A 179 -9.14 21.91 15.92
N TRP A 180 -9.01 21.38 14.70
CA TRP A 180 -7.68 21.07 14.18
C TRP A 180 -6.87 22.32 13.78
N GLN A 181 -7.52 23.43 13.45
CA GLN A 181 -6.83 24.71 13.26
C GLN A 181 -6.26 25.27 14.57
N SER A 182 -6.97 25.11 15.68
CA SER A 182 -6.48 25.54 17.00
C SER A 182 -5.33 24.64 17.48
N VAL A 183 -5.46 23.32 17.36
CA VAL A 183 -4.40 22.36 17.72
C VAL A 183 -3.17 22.52 16.82
N GLY A 184 -3.36 22.67 15.51
CA GLY A 184 -2.27 22.82 14.53
C GLY A 184 -1.56 24.18 14.55
N SER A 185 -2.03 25.14 15.36
CA SER A 185 -1.35 26.41 15.60
C SER A 185 -0.49 26.38 16.88
N SER A 186 -0.61 25.30 17.69
CA SER A 186 0.18 25.07 18.91
C SER A 186 1.43 24.23 18.69
N SER A 187 1.54 23.49 17.57
CA SER A 187 2.76 22.78 17.19
C SER A 187 3.56 23.62 16.20
N ASP A 188 4.86 23.80 16.49
CA ASP A 188 5.80 24.65 15.77
C ASP A 188 6.14 24.09 14.36
N CYS A 189 5.13 24.03 13.50
CA CYS A 189 5.23 23.59 12.12
C CYS A 189 5.14 24.80 11.17
N THR A 190 6.05 25.76 11.36
CA THR A 190 6.19 26.96 10.52
C THR A 190 6.65 26.68 9.07
N ASN A 191 6.75 25.41 8.64
CA ASN A 191 7.24 25.07 7.30
C ASN A 191 6.32 24.22 6.40
N ARG A 192 5.05 23.96 6.75
CA ARG A 192 4.13 23.21 5.86
C ARG A 192 3.05 24.04 5.14
N ARG A 193 2.97 25.35 5.36
CA ARG A 193 2.01 26.24 4.66
C ARG A 193 2.59 27.01 3.46
N HIS A 194 3.86 26.82 3.11
CA HIS A 194 4.48 27.46 1.95
C HIS A 194 4.47 26.58 0.69
N CYS A 195 3.29 26.27 0.17
CA CYS A 195 3.12 25.87 -1.23
C CYS A 195 1.85 26.52 -1.78
N HIS A 196 1.91 27.83 -2.08
CA HIS A 196 1.10 28.59 -3.04
C HIS A 196 0.93 30.07 -2.62
N GLU A 197 2.03 30.82 -2.61
CA GLU A 197 1.96 32.23 -2.98
C GLU A 197 2.97 32.45 -4.11
N SER A 198 2.47 32.48 -5.34
CA SER A 198 3.18 33.05 -6.47
C SER A 198 2.36 34.19 -7.05
N ASP A 199 3.04 35.33 -7.14
CA ASP A 199 2.61 36.61 -7.69
C ASP A 199 1.84 36.48 -9.00
N VAL A 200 0.66 37.10 -9.05
CA VAL A 200 0.15 37.75 -10.27
C VAL A 200 -0.57 39.03 -9.91
N GLY A 201 0.06 40.16 -10.26
CA GLY A 201 -0.54 41.48 -10.15
C GLY A 201 -1.74 41.63 -11.09
N SER A 202 -2.82 42.21 -10.57
CA SER A 202 -3.71 43.10 -11.34
C SER A 202 -4.55 43.93 -10.39
N SER A 203 -4.44 45.23 -10.63
CA SER A 203 -5.04 46.35 -9.95
C SER A 203 -6.57 46.34 -10.02
N ALA A 204 -7.21 46.34 -8.85
CA ALA A 204 -8.55 46.90 -8.66
C ALA A 204 -8.68 47.37 -7.21
N SER A 205 -8.46 48.67 -7.03
CA SER A 205 -8.63 49.41 -5.78
C SER A 205 -10.12 49.55 -5.46
N SER A 206 -10.57 48.98 -4.34
CA SER A 206 -11.63 49.50 -3.45
C SER A 206 -11.96 48.42 -2.42
N SER A 207 -12.09 48.63 -1.11
CA SER A 207 -11.78 49.73 -0.20
C SER A 207 -11.69 49.07 1.18
N GLY A 208 -10.71 49.49 2.01
CA GLY A 208 -10.47 49.13 3.42
C GLY A 208 -11.30 48.02 4.08
N ALA A 209 -10.64 46.91 4.40
CA ALA A 209 -10.98 46.11 5.56
C ALA A 209 -9.67 45.71 6.28
N THR A 210 -9.67 45.99 7.56
CA THR A 210 -8.61 45.90 8.56
C THR A 210 -8.02 44.49 8.69
N LYS A 211 -6.74 44.41 9.10
CA LYS A 211 -6.18 43.21 9.75
C LYS A 211 -7.07 42.88 10.95
N GLU A 212 -8.03 41.98 10.78
CA GLU A 212 -8.95 41.57 11.84
C GLU A 212 -8.52 40.23 12.42
N ASN A 213 -8.16 40.29 13.70
CA ASN A 213 -8.07 39.24 14.71
C ASN A 213 -8.61 37.87 14.27
N SER A 214 -7.72 36.89 14.11
CA SER A 214 -8.11 35.47 14.21
C SER A 214 -8.45 35.18 15.68
N SER A 215 -9.65 35.56 16.12
CA SER A 215 -10.17 35.15 17.43
C SER A 215 -10.49 33.66 17.37
N THR A 216 -9.66 32.84 18.02
CA THR A 216 -9.95 31.42 18.27
C THR A 216 -11.24 31.31 19.10
N LEU A 217 -12.14 30.42 18.68
CA LEU A 217 -13.36 30.13 19.46
C LEU A 217 -12.98 29.38 20.74
N PRO A 218 -13.70 29.57 21.86
CA PRO A 218 -13.50 28.79 23.08
C PRO A 218 -13.66 27.29 22.83
N GLU A 219 -12.87 26.45 23.50
CA GLU A 219 -12.92 24.99 23.34
C GLU A 219 -14.30 24.40 23.66
N GLU A 220 -15.02 24.96 24.64
CA GLU A 220 -16.39 24.54 24.97
C GLU A 220 -17.36 24.71 23.79
N VAL A 221 -17.19 25.78 23.02
CA VAL A 221 -18.00 26.05 21.81
C VAL A 221 -17.65 25.06 20.71
N LEU A 222 -16.35 24.76 20.53
CA LEU A 222 -15.89 23.76 19.56
C LEU A 222 -16.38 22.35 19.93
N GLY A 223 -16.29 21.99 21.20
CA GLY A 223 -16.82 20.74 21.74
C GLY A 223 -18.32 20.61 21.45
N SER A 224 -19.10 21.64 21.78
CA SER A 224 -20.56 21.67 21.55
C SER A 224 -20.93 21.54 20.06
N LEU A 225 -20.12 22.08 19.15
CA LEU A 225 -20.31 21.91 17.70
C LEU A 225 -20.00 20.47 17.24
N ILE A 226 -18.95 19.85 17.80
CA ILE A 226 -18.53 18.48 17.45
C ILE A 226 -19.51 17.44 18.01
N THR A 227 -19.99 17.61 19.24
CA THR A 227 -20.96 16.71 19.89
C THR A 227 -22.38 16.90 19.38
N GLY A 228 -22.68 18.08 18.81
CA GLY A 228 -24.01 18.43 18.31
C GLY A 228 -24.93 19.07 19.35
N ASP A 229 -24.38 19.50 20.50
CA ASP A 229 -25.11 20.23 21.55
C ASP A 229 -25.43 21.68 21.12
N MET A 230 -24.72 22.19 20.12
CA MET A 230 -24.97 23.48 19.47
C MET A 230 -25.51 23.26 18.06
N SER A 231 -26.59 23.97 17.72
CA SER A 231 -27.14 24.02 16.36
C SER A 231 -26.95 25.40 15.75
N LEU A 232 -26.45 25.44 14.52
CA LEU A 232 -26.29 26.66 13.75
C LEU A 232 -27.57 26.94 12.93
N PRO A 233 -27.87 28.21 12.61
CA PRO A 233 -29.05 28.54 11.81
C PRO A 233 -29.04 27.86 10.43
N PHE A 234 -30.20 27.38 9.98
CA PHE A 234 -30.44 26.85 8.63
C PHE A 234 -29.68 25.56 8.27
N THR A 235 -29.09 24.85 9.24
CA THR A 235 -28.34 23.61 8.97
C THR A 235 -29.24 22.42 8.63
N ASP A 236 -30.53 22.49 8.94
CA ASP A 236 -31.57 21.54 8.55
C ASP A 236 -31.70 21.37 7.03
N HIS A 237 -31.42 22.43 6.26
CA HIS A 237 -31.39 22.38 4.79
C HIS A 237 -30.21 21.58 4.22
N PHE A 238 -29.21 21.24 5.03
CA PHE A 238 -27.98 20.56 4.63
C PHE A 238 -27.84 19.21 5.32
N SER A 239 -28.87 18.37 5.21
CA SER A 239 -28.91 17.04 5.79
C SER A 239 -27.80 16.13 5.23
N LEU A 240 -26.91 15.68 6.12
CA LEU A 240 -25.82 14.75 5.84
C LEU A 240 -26.04 13.41 6.56
N PRO A 241 -25.49 12.29 6.04
CA PRO A 241 -25.55 11.00 6.72
C PRO A 241 -24.90 11.04 8.11
N GLN A 242 -25.45 10.26 9.05
CA GLN A 242 -24.83 10.05 10.34
C GLN A 242 -23.48 9.33 10.21
N VAL A 243 -22.60 9.58 11.19
CA VAL A 243 -21.27 8.98 11.25
C VAL A 243 -21.37 7.57 11.81
N VAL A 244 -20.90 6.59 11.04
CA VAL A 244 -20.69 5.21 11.51
C VAL A 244 -19.18 5.03 11.75
N PRO A 245 -18.72 4.74 12.98
CA PRO A 245 -17.31 4.54 13.25
C PRO A 245 -16.81 3.20 12.71
N CYS A 246 -15.50 3.08 12.48
CA CYS A 246 -14.89 1.78 12.26
C CYS A 246 -15.03 0.89 13.51
N ARG A 247 -15.03 -0.42 13.30
CA ARG A 247 -15.14 -1.47 14.33
C ARG A 247 -13.83 -1.76 15.07
N GLY A 248 -12.75 -1.09 14.68
CA GLY A 248 -11.39 -1.35 15.16
C GLY A 248 -10.62 -0.07 15.47
N CYS A 249 -10.45 0.84 14.51
CA CYS A 249 -9.73 2.10 14.69
C CYS A 249 -10.67 3.30 14.84
N GLU A 250 -10.14 4.44 15.29
CA GLU A 250 -10.90 5.69 15.45
C GLU A 250 -10.80 6.62 14.22
N GLU A 251 -9.87 6.31 13.32
CA GLU A 251 -9.51 7.12 12.16
C GLU A 251 -10.55 7.05 11.03
N GLU A 252 -11.02 5.84 10.70
CA GLU A 252 -11.90 5.63 9.54
C GLU A 252 -13.38 5.69 9.94
N ARG A 253 -14.17 6.41 9.13
CA ARG A 253 -15.58 6.74 9.42
C ARG A 253 -16.42 6.60 8.16
N TYR A 254 -17.68 6.20 8.30
CA TYR A 254 -18.51 5.81 7.18
C TYR A 254 -19.89 6.49 7.21
N CYS A 255 -20.50 6.63 6.03
CA CYS A 255 -21.85 7.19 5.91
C CYS A 255 -22.97 6.16 6.17
N SER A 256 -22.63 4.88 6.32
CA SER A 256 -23.56 3.79 6.59
C SER A 256 -22.81 2.52 7.00
N GLN A 257 -23.52 1.60 7.66
CA GLN A 257 -22.98 0.27 7.98
C GLN A 257 -22.53 -0.48 6.73
N SER A 258 -23.29 -0.37 5.63
CA SER A 258 -22.93 -0.99 4.36
C SER A 258 -21.60 -0.46 3.78
N CYS A 259 -21.29 0.82 3.94
CA CYS A 259 -19.98 1.36 3.55
C CYS A 259 -18.86 0.85 4.48
N ALA A 260 -19.11 0.75 5.78
CA ALA A 260 -18.15 0.20 6.73
C ALA A 260 -17.82 -1.27 6.42
N ASP A 261 -18.83 -2.08 6.17
CA ASP A 261 -18.67 -3.50 5.83
C ASP A 261 -17.98 -3.66 4.47
N SER A 262 -18.36 -2.84 3.48
CA SER A 262 -17.72 -2.87 2.16
C SER A 262 -16.25 -2.49 2.23
N ASP A 263 -15.87 -1.44 2.97
CA ASP A 263 -14.47 -1.06 3.13
C ASP A 263 -13.68 -2.14 3.86
N TRP A 264 -14.27 -2.73 4.92
CA TRP A 264 -13.66 -3.83 5.68
C TRP A 264 -13.36 -5.04 4.81
N GLU A 265 -14.36 -5.55 4.08
CA GLU A 265 -14.22 -6.73 3.21
C GLU A 265 -13.31 -6.49 2.01
N THR A 266 -13.19 -5.24 1.57
CA THR A 266 -12.52 -4.91 0.32
C THR A 266 -11.08 -4.44 0.54
N TYR A 267 -10.76 -3.75 1.65
CA TYR A 267 -9.41 -3.21 1.89
C TYR A 267 -9.00 -3.18 3.36
N HIS A 268 -9.90 -2.67 4.22
CA HIS A 268 -9.51 -2.12 5.53
C HIS A 268 -9.21 -3.19 6.58
N SER A 269 -9.69 -4.44 6.42
CA SER A 269 -9.36 -5.51 7.38
C SER A 269 -7.86 -5.79 7.49
N LEU A 270 -7.06 -5.49 6.46
CA LEU A 270 -5.60 -5.62 6.46
C LEU A 270 -4.87 -4.30 6.71
N LEU A 271 -5.59 -3.18 6.79
CA LEU A 271 -5.05 -1.82 6.94
C LEU A 271 -5.57 -1.13 8.20
N CYS A 272 -6.25 -1.87 9.08
CA CYS A 272 -6.83 -1.33 10.29
C CYS A 272 -5.74 -1.17 11.35
N THR A 273 -5.61 0.04 11.89
CA THR A 273 -4.68 0.37 12.98
C THR A 273 -5.34 0.29 14.36
N GLY A 274 -6.46 -0.42 14.45
CA GLY A 274 -7.26 -0.55 15.66
C GLY A 274 -6.62 -1.43 16.73
N SER A 275 -7.18 -1.39 17.93
CA SER A 275 -6.74 -2.22 19.08
C SER A 275 -6.86 -3.73 18.84
N LYS A 276 -7.70 -4.15 17.90
CA LYS A 276 -7.89 -5.56 17.50
C LYS A 276 -6.84 -6.08 16.51
N THR A 277 -6.00 -5.21 15.96
CA THR A 277 -4.86 -5.59 15.11
C THR A 277 -3.68 -5.90 16.01
N GLU A 278 -2.91 -6.94 15.70
CA GLU A 278 -1.71 -7.31 16.47
C GLU A 278 -0.77 -6.11 16.66
N PRO A 279 -0.15 -5.93 17.85
CA PRO A 279 0.70 -4.76 18.13
C PRO A 279 1.84 -4.57 17.11
N SER A 280 2.56 -5.64 16.75
CA SER A 280 3.63 -5.61 15.74
C SER A 280 3.11 -5.11 14.40
N GLN A 281 1.99 -5.69 13.96
CA GLN A 281 1.32 -5.35 12.72
C GLN A 281 0.81 -3.90 12.73
N ARG A 282 0.25 -3.45 13.85
CA ARG A 282 -0.24 -2.08 14.05
C ARG A 282 0.91 -1.08 13.96
N SER A 283 2.03 -1.35 14.63
CA SER A 283 3.25 -0.54 14.58
C SER A 283 3.80 -0.45 13.15
N ALA A 284 3.89 -1.58 12.45
CA ALA A 284 4.32 -1.62 11.06
C ALA A 284 3.37 -0.84 10.11
N LEU A 285 2.05 -0.97 10.29
CA LEU A 285 1.05 -0.20 9.56
C LEU A 285 1.21 1.31 9.80
N GLN A 286 1.50 1.70 11.04
CA GLN A 286 1.70 3.10 11.41
C GLN A 286 2.94 3.68 10.74
N LYS A 287 4.07 2.97 10.78
CA LYS A 287 5.30 3.32 10.03
C LYS A 287 5.05 3.46 8.54
N PHE A 288 4.27 2.55 7.95
CA PHE A 288 3.85 2.66 6.56
C PHE A 288 3.01 3.93 6.28
N ILE A 289 2.03 4.23 7.13
CA ILE A 289 1.15 5.41 6.98
C ILE A 289 1.94 6.71 7.13
N GLU A 290 2.84 6.79 8.09
CA GLU A 290 3.75 7.93 8.31
C GLU A 290 4.65 8.14 7.10
N HIS A 291 5.27 7.07 6.59
CA HIS A 291 6.06 7.13 5.36
C HIS A 291 5.24 7.64 4.18
N ALA A 292 4.02 7.11 3.98
CA ALA A 292 3.15 7.51 2.88
C ALA A 292 2.73 8.99 2.98
N ASN A 293 2.34 9.44 4.18
CA ASN A 293 1.97 10.85 4.43
C ASN A 293 3.17 11.81 4.39
N GLY A 294 4.37 11.32 4.71
CA GLY A 294 5.62 12.08 4.69
C GLY A 294 6.21 12.22 3.28
N SER A 295 5.92 11.28 2.38
CA SER A 295 6.53 11.22 1.05
C SER A 295 5.53 11.41 -0.10
N ASN A 296 4.61 10.47 -0.29
CA ASN A 296 3.61 10.52 -1.35
C ASN A 296 2.37 9.68 -0.97
N ASP A 297 1.23 10.35 -0.81
CA ASP A 297 -0.03 9.72 -0.43
C ASP A 297 -0.58 8.70 -1.45
N ILE A 298 -0.01 8.66 -2.67
CA ILE A 298 -0.32 7.60 -3.64
C ILE A 298 -0.06 6.21 -3.07
N PHE A 299 0.85 6.09 -2.10
CA PHE A 299 1.13 4.81 -1.43
C PHE A 299 -0.07 4.31 -0.63
N LEU A 300 -0.89 5.18 -0.05
CA LEU A 300 -2.13 4.77 0.63
C LEU A 300 -3.13 4.16 -0.37
N VAL A 301 -3.22 4.74 -1.58
CA VAL A 301 -4.04 4.19 -2.67
C VAL A 301 -3.44 2.89 -3.18
N ALA A 302 -2.11 2.78 -3.28
CA ALA A 302 -1.42 1.57 -3.69
C ALA A 302 -1.63 0.43 -2.68
N ALA A 303 -1.57 0.72 -1.37
CA ALA A 303 -1.87 -0.25 -0.32
C ALA A 303 -3.30 -0.77 -0.45
N LYS A 304 -4.30 0.12 -0.60
CA LYS A 304 -5.68 -0.33 -0.86
C LYS A 304 -5.80 -1.17 -2.15
N ALA A 305 -5.05 -0.86 -3.20
CA ALA A 305 -5.06 -1.67 -4.43
C ALA A 305 -4.43 -3.07 -4.23
N ILE A 306 -3.38 -3.16 -3.41
CA ILE A 306 -2.74 -4.42 -3.03
C ILE A 306 -3.68 -5.24 -2.15
N THR A 307 -4.21 -4.67 -1.06
CA THR A 307 -5.12 -5.38 -0.15
C THR A 307 -6.44 -5.75 -0.82
N PHE A 308 -6.96 -4.92 -1.73
CA PHE A 308 -8.06 -5.29 -2.63
C PHE A 308 -7.80 -6.60 -3.36
N THR A 309 -6.62 -6.70 -3.98
CA THR A 309 -6.23 -7.86 -4.76
C THR A 309 -6.07 -9.08 -3.86
N LEU A 310 -5.41 -8.92 -2.70
CA LEU A 310 -5.18 -10.00 -1.74
C LEU A 310 -6.49 -10.53 -1.13
N LEU A 311 -7.41 -9.67 -0.70
CA LEU A 311 -8.68 -10.08 -0.12
C LEU A 311 -9.60 -10.71 -1.18
N ARG A 312 -9.59 -10.17 -2.40
CA ARG A 312 -10.31 -10.78 -3.53
C ARG A 312 -9.73 -12.14 -3.88
N TYR A 313 -8.41 -12.29 -3.90
CA TYR A 313 -7.72 -13.56 -4.11
C TYR A 313 -8.11 -14.59 -3.05
N LYS A 314 -8.03 -14.23 -1.76
CA LYS A 314 -8.45 -15.09 -0.64
C LYS A 314 -9.91 -15.53 -0.80
N LYS A 315 -10.81 -14.61 -1.18
CA LYS A 315 -12.22 -14.94 -1.43
C LYS A 315 -12.40 -15.92 -2.60
N LEU A 316 -11.70 -15.72 -3.71
CA LEU A 316 -11.76 -16.63 -4.86
C LEU A 316 -11.20 -18.01 -4.51
N LYS A 317 -10.10 -18.09 -3.75
CA LYS A 317 -9.49 -19.34 -3.29
C LYS A 317 -10.46 -20.20 -2.46
N THR A 318 -11.36 -19.57 -1.70
CA THR A 318 -12.38 -20.30 -0.90
C THR A 318 -13.57 -20.84 -1.70
N GLN A 319 -13.72 -20.48 -2.98
CA GLN A 319 -14.90 -20.90 -3.77
C GLN A 319 -14.74 -22.34 -4.31
N PRO A 320 -15.82 -23.16 -4.31
CA PRO A 320 -15.76 -24.56 -4.74
C PRO A 320 -15.29 -24.73 -6.19
N GLU A 321 -15.58 -23.74 -7.04
CA GLU A 321 -15.27 -23.74 -8.49
C GLU A 321 -13.76 -23.67 -8.78
N PHE A 322 -12.94 -23.28 -7.80
CA PHE A 322 -11.50 -23.04 -7.98
C PHE A 322 -10.60 -23.88 -7.07
N GLN A 323 -11.12 -24.96 -6.47
CA GLN A 323 -10.38 -25.85 -5.55
C GLN A 323 -9.30 -26.74 -6.20
N ASN A 324 -8.99 -26.56 -7.49
CA ASN A 324 -7.91 -27.29 -8.15
C ASN A 324 -6.58 -26.55 -7.93
N ASN A 325 -5.76 -27.03 -6.98
CA ASN A 325 -4.47 -26.45 -6.58
C ASN A 325 -3.34 -26.81 -7.56
N THR A 326 -2.97 -25.88 -8.44
CA THR A 326 -1.69 -25.87 -9.18
C THR A 326 -1.12 -24.45 -9.15
N ASP A 327 0.18 -24.26 -9.30
CA ASP A 327 0.78 -22.90 -9.32
C ASP A 327 0.20 -22.05 -10.46
N GLU A 328 -0.13 -22.70 -11.58
CA GLU A 328 -0.87 -22.08 -12.68
C GLU A 328 -2.28 -21.65 -12.25
N SER A 329 -2.96 -22.41 -11.38
CA SER A 329 -4.26 -22.04 -10.85
C SER A 329 -4.16 -20.90 -9.81
N ASN A 330 -3.13 -20.88 -8.97
CA ASN A 330 -2.88 -19.80 -8.00
C ASN A 330 -2.57 -18.48 -8.72
N PHE A 331 -1.70 -18.50 -9.72
CA PHE A 331 -1.43 -17.30 -10.52
C PHE A 331 -2.64 -16.89 -11.37
N SER A 332 -3.42 -17.83 -11.89
CA SER A 332 -4.68 -17.55 -12.59
C SER A 332 -5.71 -16.88 -11.67
N LEU A 333 -5.86 -17.37 -10.44
CA LEU A 333 -6.69 -16.77 -9.40
C LEU A 333 -6.21 -15.36 -9.04
N LEU A 334 -4.90 -15.16 -8.91
CA LEU A 334 -4.30 -13.85 -8.71
C LEU A 334 -4.62 -12.93 -9.89
N MET A 335 -4.53 -13.42 -11.13
CA MET A 335 -4.88 -12.65 -12.32
C MET A 335 -6.36 -12.28 -12.38
N GLU A 336 -7.27 -13.16 -11.95
CA GLU A 336 -8.72 -12.87 -11.84
C GLU A 336 -9.01 -11.90 -10.68
N ALA A 337 -8.27 -11.98 -9.58
CA ALA A 337 -8.32 -10.99 -8.51
C ALA A 337 -7.80 -9.62 -8.97
N TRP A 338 -6.69 -9.60 -9.71
CA TRP A 338 -6.05 -8.42 -10.27
C TRP A 338 -6.83 -7.79 -11.43
N LYS A 339 -7.72 -8.54 -12.08
CA LYS A 339 -8.41 -8.15 -13.31
C LYS A 339 -9.02 -6.75 -13.31
N PRO A 340 -9.69 -6.25 -12.24
CA PRO A 340 -10.22 -4.89 -12.24
C PRO A 340 -9.11 -3.82 -12.39
N LEU A 341 -7.96 -4.05 -11.76
CA LEU A 341 -6.79 -3.18 -11.80
C LEU A 341 -5.97 -3.38 -13.09
N SER A 342 -5.97 -4.60 -13.63
CA SER A 342 -5.32 -4.95 -14.89
C SER A 342 -5.91 -4.19 -16.09
N MET A 343 -7.14 -3.71 -15.98
CA MET A 343 -7.78 -2.90 -17.02
C MET A 343 -7.22 -1.47 -17.09
N GLY A 344 -6.52 -1.00 -16.06
CA GLY A 344 -5.87 0.30 -16.01
C GLY A 344 -4.61 0.41 -16.86
N TYR A 345 -4.07 1.62 -17.00
CA TYR A 345 -2.76 1.84 -17.59
C TYR A 345 -1.65 1.48 -16.58
N LYS A 346 -0.73 0.60 -16.98
CA LYS A 346 0.25 -0.02 -16.10
C LYS A 346 1.66 0.14 -16.67
N LYS A 347 2.27 1.28 -16.41
CA LYS A 347 3.73 1.43 -16.45
C LYS A 347 4.28 1.59 -15.05
N ARG A 348 5.55 1.19 -14.89
CA ARG A 348 6.33 1.46 -13.68
C ARG A 348 6.41 2.97 -13.47
N TRP A 349 6.26 3.38 -12.22
CA TRP A 349 6.15 4.80 -11.90
C TRP A 349 7.45 5.55 -12.20
N TRP A 350 8.59 5.00 -11.77
CA TRP A 350 9.90 5.55 -12.07
C TRP A 350 10.14 5.64 -13.58
N ASP A 351 9.69 4.68 -14.41
CA ASP A 351 9.88 4.75 -15.88
C ASP A 351 9.02 5.80 -16.59
N SER A 352 8.05 6.44 -15.91
CA SER A 352 6.99 7.23 -16.59
C SER A 352 6.63 8.54 -15.91
N VAL A 353 7.06 8.78 -14.68
CA VAL A 353 6.84 10.07 -14.02
C VAL A 353 7.54 11.19 -14.82
N ALA A 354 6.92 12.36 -14.91
CA ALA A 354 7.58 13.49 -15.56
C ALA A 354 8.79 13.93 -14.73
N LEU A 355 9.86 14.40 -15.40
CA LEU A 355 10.94 15.08 -14.69
C LEU A 355 10.40 16.41 -14.15
N PRO A 356 10.62 16.72 -12.86
CA PRO A 356 10.39 18.05 -12.32
C PRO A 356 11.19 19.11 -13.10
N GLU A 357 10.70 20.36 -13.12
CA GLU A 357 11.37 21.46 -13.84
C GLU A 357 12.76 21.78 -13.27
N ASP A 358 13.00 21.44 -12.00
CA ASP A 358 14.23 21.62 -11.25
C ASP A 358 15.21 20.44 -11.36
N VAL A 359 14.85 19.37 -12.09
CA VAL A 359 15.73 18.23 -12.35
C VAL A 359 16.35 18.36 -13.74
N ASP A 360 17.66 18.59 -13.78
CA ASP A 360 18.42 18.60 -15.02
C ASP A 360 18.41 17.22 -15.69
N SER A 361 18.39 17.18 -17.03
CA SER A 361 18.36 15.91 -17.77
C SER A 361 19.56 15.00 -17.51
N CYS A 362 20.67 15.54 -16.99
CA CYS A 362 21.82 14.73 -16.59
C CYS A 362 21.59 13.95 -15.29
N ASP A 363 20.63 14.38 -14.47
CA ASP A 363 20.29 13.77 -13.17
C ASP A 363 19.06 12.85 -13.27
N GLU A 364 18.55 12.61 -14.48
CA GLU A 364 17.38 11.76 -14.71
C GLU A 364 17.57 10.38 -14.04
N ASP A 365 18.68 9.69 -14.28
CA ASP A 365 18.91 8.35 -13.70
C ASP A 365 18.86 8.38 -12.17
N THR A 366 19.41 9.42 -11.54
CA THR A 366 19.39 9.59 -10.08
C THR A 366 17.96 9.83 -9.58
N PHE A 367 17.20 10.70 -10.23
CA PHE A 367 15.80 10.94 -9.89
C PHE A 367 14.96 9.66 -10.04
N ARG A 368 15.13 8.92 -11.14
CA ARG A 368 14.44 7.65 -11.39
C ARG A 368 14.75 6.63 -10.29
N GLN A 369 16.02 6.55 -9.86
CA GLN A 369 16.45 5.68 -8.77
C GLN A 369 15.81 6.10 -7.44
N GLN A 370 15.77 7.39 -7.11
CA GLN A 370 15.09 7.89 -5.91
C GLN A 370 13.60 7.51 -5.86
N ILE A 371 12.89 7.64 -6.98
CA ILE A 371 11.48 7.22 -7.09
C ILE A 371 11.32 5.71 -6.91
N ARG A 372 12.28 4.92 -7.42
CA ARG A 372 12.29 3.47 -7.22
C ARG A 372 12.54 3.12 -5.76
N ASP A 373 13.55 3.69 -5.14
CA ASP A 373 13.89 3.45 -3.74
C ASP A 373 12.73 3.83 -2.82
N LEU A 374 12.07 4.96 -3.10
CA LEU A 374 10.88 5.39 -2.36
C LEU A 374 9.74 4.37 -2.47
N ALA A 375 9.45 3.87 -3.67
CA ALA A 375 8.44 2.84 -3.87
C ALA A 375 8.81 1.51 -3.19
N LEU A 376 10.10 1.15 -3.15
CA LEU A 376 10.60 -0.05 -2.49
C LEU A 376 10.50 0.05 -0.98
N THR A 377 10.89 1.18 -0.39
CA THR A 377 10.72 1.43 1.05
C THR A 377 9.25 1.33 1.44
N SER A 378 8.36 1.98 0.69
CA SER A 378 6.92 1.91 0.95
C SER A 378 6.37 0.48 0.83
N LEU A 379 6.81 -0.28 -0.19
CA LEU A 379 6.42 -1.68 -0.36
C LEU A 379 6.92 -2.56 0.78
N GLN A 380 8.16 -2.36 1.24
CA GLN A 380 8.73 -3.13 2.34
C GLN A 380 7.97 -2.88 3.64
N LEU A 381 7.73 -1.61 3.98
CA LEU A 381 6.92 -1.25 5.15
C LEU A 381 5.51 -1.85 5.08
N LEU A 382 4.89 -1.82 3.89
CA LEU A 382 3.59 -2.45 3.70
C LEU A 382 3.67 -3.97 3.85
N LYS A 383 4.74 -4.62 3.35
CA LYS A 383 4.94 -6.06 3.50
C LYS A 383 5.07 -6.45 4.95
N ASP A 384 5.94 -5.78 5.70
CA ASP A 384 6.12 -6.02 7.14
C ASP A 384 4.79 -5.83 7.89
N ALA A 385 3.96 -4.89 7.42
CA ALA A 385 2.66 -4.59 8.00
C ALA A 385 1.52 -5.56 7.63
N ILE A 386 1.63 -6.34 6.56
CA ILE A 386 0.55 -7.24 6.12
C ILE A 386 0.99 -8.71 5.99
N PHE A 387 2.30 -8.96 6.13
CA PHE A 387 2.97 -10.26 6.08
C PHE A 387 4.06 -10.29 7.18
N ASP A 388 3.70 -10.62 8.41
CA ASP A 388 4.69 -11.05 9.43
C ASP A 388 5.15 -12.48 9.02
N SER A 389 6.40 -12.79 8.65
CA SER A 389 7.72 -12.72 9.30
C SER A 389 7.98 -13.91 10.24
N ASP A 390 8.70 -14.93 9.74
CA ASP A 390 9.05 -16.18 10.44
C ASP A 390 10.16 -15.99 11.52
N GLY A 391 10.15 -14.88 12.25
CA GLY A 391 11.14 -14.52 13.26
C GLY A 391 10.71 -14.81 14.69
N LEU A 392 11.66 -15.08 15.60
CA LEU A 392 11.38 -15.04 17.03
C LEU A 392 11.25 -13.57 17.45
N VAL A 393 10.03 -13.16 17.77
CA VAL A 393 9.72 -11.84 18.34
C VAL A 393 9.37 -12.01 19.81
N VAL A 394 10.00 -11.23 20.69
CA VAL A 394 9.58 -11.09 22.08
C VAL A 394 9.14 -9.64 22.29
N ALA A 395 7.90 -9.45 22.73
CA ALA A 395 7.33 -8.13 22.98
C ALA A 395 8.18 -7.34 23.98
N SER A 396 8.23 -6.02 23.79
CA SER A 396 8.93 -5.13 24.70
C SER A 396 8.08 -4.83 25.93
N PRO A 397 8.59 -5.00 27.16
CA PRO A 397 7.85 -4.62 28.36
C PRO A 397 7.70 -3.09 28.49
N VAL A 398 8.42 -2.31 27.69
CA VAL A 398 8.31 -0.84 27.66
C VAL A 398 6.97 -0.42 27.05
N GLU A 399 6.47 -1.19 26.07
CA GLU A 399 5.15 -0.93 25.47
C GLU A 399 4.04 -1.16 26.50
N ASP A 400 4.04 -2.32 27.14
CA ASP A 400 3.09 -2.69 28.19
C ASP A 400 3.10 -1.70 29.36
N TYR A 401 4.27 -1.15 29.70
CA TYR A 401 4.41 -0.14 30.74
C TYR A 401 3.63 1.15 30.42
N PHE A 402 3.73 1.64 29.19
CA PHE A 402 3.02 2.86 28.78
C PHE A 402 1.52 2.60 28.53
N ILE A 403 1.16 1.42 28.00
CA ILE A 403 -0.25 0.98 27.93
C ILE A 403 -0.87 0.95 29.33
N HIS A 404 -0.17 0.39 30.31
CA HIS A 404 -0.65 0.33 31.68
C HIS A 404 -0.87 1.72 32.28
N ILE A 405 0.06 2.67 32.04
CA ILE A 405 -0.10 4.07 32.48
C ILE A 405 -1.33 4.70 31.81
N ASP A 406 -1.54 4.41 30.53
CA ASP A 406 -2.67 4.94 29.79
C ASP A 406 -4.02 4.43 30.28
N ASP A 407 -4.06 3.21 30.80
CA ASP A 407 -5.25 2.52 31.34
C ASP A 407 -5.55 2.85 32.81
N LEU A 408 -4.68 3.62 33.49
CA LEU A 408 -4.92 4.04 34.88
C LEU A 408 -6.14 4.98 34.99
N PRO A 409 -6.84 5.00 36.13
CA PRO A 409 -7.83 6.03 36.44
C PRO A 409 -7.24 7.45 36.31
N ASP A 410 -8.04 8.42 35.87
CA ASP A 410 -7.58 9.78 35.52
C ASP A 410 -6.70 10.44 36.59
N ASP A 411 -7.02 10.25 37.87
CA ASP A 411 -6.28 10.80 39.00
C ASP A 411 -4.91 10.15 39.20
N GLU A 412 -4.79 8.85 38.97
CA GLU A 412 -3.54 8.11 39.04
C GLU A 412 -2.69 8.29 37.76
N LYS A 413 -3.36 8.39 36.60
CA LYS A 413 -2.73 8.65 35.30
C LYS A 413 -2.04 10.00 35.27
N GLU A 414 -2.71 11.07 35.70
CA GLU A 414 -2.13 12.42 35.68
C GLU A 414 -0.86 12.51 36.54
N GLU A 415 -0.85 11.85 37.70
CA GLU A 415 0.33 11.77 38.56
C GLU A 415 1.45 10.91 37.97
N ALA A 416 1.11 9.78 37.34
CA ALA A 416 2.09 8.92 36.68
C ALA A 416 2.73 9.62 35.46
N GLU A 417 1.93 10.29 34.62
CA GLU A 417 2.38 11.00 33.42
C GLU A 417 3.35 12.15 33.75
N LYS A 418 3.18 12.84 34.88
CA LYS A 418 4.13 13.88 35.33
C LYS A 418 5.57 13.37 35.40
N VAL A 419 5.74 12.08 35.69
CA VAL A 419 7.04 11.42 35.80
C VAL A 419 7.42 10.75 34.48
N THR A 420 6.48 10.09 33.81
CA THR A 420 6.79 9.18 32.69
C THR A 420 6.81 9.86 31.33
N ARG A 421 6.10 10.98 31.16
CA ARG A 421 5.99 11.72 29.89
C ARG A 421 7.35 12.12 29.29
N PRO A 422 8.31 12.67 30.05
CA PRO A 422 9.62 13.03 29.48
C PRO A 422 10.39 11.83 28.94
N PHE A 423 10.18 10.63 29.49
CA PHE A 423 10.79 9.40 29.00
C PHE A 423 10.11 8.90 27.72
N LEU A 424 8.78 8.95 27.66
CA LEU A 424 8.03 8.64 26.44
C LEU A 424 8.43 9.57 25.29
N ASP A 425 8.47 10.88 25.55
CA ASP A 425 8.86 11.90 24.58
C ASP A 425 10.32 11.70 24.09
N ALA A 426 11.21 11.25 24.97
CA ALA A 426 12.61 10.98 24.62
C ALA A 426 12.80 9.65 23.86
N LEU A 427 11.97 8.63 24.14
CA LEU A 427 11.99 7.34 23.43
C LEU A 427 11.38 7.45 22.03
N GLY A 428 10.47 8.41 21.81
CA GLY A 428 9.85 8.65 20.51
C GLY A 428 8.98 7.48 20.04
N GLU A 429 8.78 7.36 18.73
CA GLU A 429 7.92 6.34 18.11
C GLU A 429 8.49 4.91 18.20
N ASP A 430 9.75 4.74 18.62
CA ASP A 430 10.44 3.44 18.74
C ASP A 430 10.48 2.89 20.19
N TYR A 431 9.68 3.43 21.11
CA TYR A 431 9.63 2.96 22.51
C TYR A 431 9.22 1.47 22.65
N ALA A 432 8.51 0.95 21.65
CA ALA A 432 8.04 -0.43 21.58
C ALA A 432 9.00 -1.37 20.80
N ALA A 433 10.32 -1.16 20.87
CA ALA A 433 11.28 -2.01 20.16
C ALA A 433 11.30 -3.46 20.72
N PRO A 434 10.80 -4.47 19.98
CA PRO A 434 10.80 -5.85 20.45
C PRO A 434 12.21 -6.46 20.39
N CYS A 435 12.41 -7.59 21.08
CA CYS A 435 13.59 -8.41 20.86
C CYS A 435 13.38 -9.29 19.62
N GLU A 436 14.19 -9.06 18.59
CA GLU A 436 14.23 -9.89 17.38
C GLU A 436 15.47 -10.79 17.43
N GLY A 437 15.30 -12.07 17.11
CA GLY A 437 16.41 -13.00 17.11
C GLY A 437 16.19 -14.29 16.33
N THR A 438 17.26 -15.05 16.21
CA THR A 438 17.25 -16.43 15.72
C THR A 438 17.72 -17.33 16.85
N ALA A 439 16.98 -18.41 17.11
CA ALA A 439 17.26 -19.32 18.21
C ALA A 439 17.26 -20.77 17.71
N PHE A 440 18.13 -21.58 18.32
CA PHE A 440 18.10 -23.02 18.18
C PHE A 440 17.38 -23.61 19.38
N PHE A 441 16.33 -24.38 19.13
CA PHE A 441 15.50 -25.01 20.18
C PHE A 441 15.72 -26.52 20.18
N PRO A 442 16.52 -27.07 21.12
CA PRO A 442 16.94 -28.47 21.06
C PRO A 442 15.80 -29.48 20.99
N LEU A 443 14.66 -29.21 21.65
CA LEU A 443 13.51 -30.10 21.68
C LEU A 443 12.57 -29.87 20.49
N GLN A 444 12.30 -28.61 20.12
CA GLN A 444 11.45 -28.30 18.96
C GLN A 444 12.12 -28.77 17.66
N SER A 445 13.45 -28.67 17.55
CA SER A 445 14.19 -29.17 16.38
C SER A 445 14.11 -30.68 16.19
N CYS A 446 13.60 -31.42 17.16
CA CYS A 446 13.34 -32.86 17.06
C CYS A 446 11.92 -33.19 16.55
N MET A 447 11.03 -32.21 16.40
CA MET A 447 9.67 -32.43 15.89
C MET A 447 9.71 -32.57 14.38
N ASN A 448 9.23 -33.69 13.85
CA ASN A 448 9.25 -33.95 12.41
C ASN A 448 8.19 -33.15 11.64
N HIS A 449 8.41 -33.03 10.34
CA HIS A 449 7.48 -32.36 9.43
C HIS A 449 6.26 -33.23 9.08
N SER A 450 5.09 -32.60 8.95
CA SER A 450 3.93 -33.15 8.22
C SER A 450 3.22 -32.01 7.46
N CYS A 451 2.77 -32.27 6.22
CA CYS A 451 1.91 -31.34 5.48
C CYS A 451 0.45 -31.33 5.97
N CYS A 452 0.14 -32.19 6.95
CA CYS A 452 -1.03 -32.12 7.82
C CYS A 452 -0.52 -32.22 9.27
N PRO A 453 0.03 -31.12 9.82
CA PRO A 453 0.60 -31.17 11.15
C PRO A 453 -0.49 -31.28 12.21
N ASN A 454 -0.17 -31.92 13.34
CA ASN A 454 -1.06 -31.98 14.50
C ASN A 454 -0.68 -30.97 15.59
N ALA A 455 0.40 -30.21 15.40
CA ALA A 455 0.82 -29.11 16.26
C ALA A 455 1.42 -27.95 15.46
N LYS A 456 1.47 -26.75 16.06
CA LYS A 456 2.13 -25.57 15.48
C LYS A 456 2.89 -24.76 16.52
N ALA A 457 3.87 -23.99 16.06
CA ALA A 457 4.49 -22.95 16.86
C ALA A 457 3.52 -21.76 17.00
N TYR A 458 3.30 -21.30 18.23
CA TYR A 458 2.41 -20.16 18.51
C TYR A 458 2.73 -19.56 19.87
N LYS A 459 3.06 -18.27 19.91
CA LYS A 459 3.20 -17.53 21.18
C LYS A 459 1.86 -16.92 21.59
N ARG A 460 1.53 -17.02 22.88
CA ARG A 460 0.41 -16.31 23.50
C ARG A 460 0.91 -15.01 24.11
N ASP A 461 -0.02 -14.12 24.43
CA ASP A 461 0.27 -12.83 25.10
C ASP A 461 1.06 -13.01 26.42
N GLU A 462 0.85 -14.14 27.09
CA GLU A 462 1.52 -14.50 28.34
C GLU A 462 2.98 -14.97 28.16
N ASP A 463 3.38 -15.32 26.93
CA ASP A 463 4.69 -15.91 26.60
C ASP A 463 5.74 -14.81 26.29
N THR A 464 6.18 -14.10 27.33
CA THR A 464 7.03 -12.90 27.25
C THR A 464 8.54 -13.18 27.16
N ASP A 465 8.94 -14.36 26.69
CA ASP A 465 10.35 -14.76 26.61
C ASP A 465 10.70 -15.45 25.28
N GLY A 466 11.96 -15.85 25.11
CA GLY A 466 12.45 -16.47 23.89
C GLY A 466 12.09 -17.95 23.73
N ASN A 467 11.23 -18.54 24.56
CA ASN A 467 10.92 -19.97 24.49
C ASN A 467 10.09 -20.34 23.25
N ALA A 468 10.33 -21.54 22.72
CA ALA A 468 9.47 -22.13 21.70
C ALA A 468 8.20 -22.67 22.36
N VAL A 469 7.04 -22.15 21.94
CA VAL A 469 5.72 -22.57 22.42
C VAL A 469 5.04 -23.35 21.29
N ILE A 470 4.73 -24.62 21.56
CA ILE A 470 4.11 -25.55 20.62
C ILE A 470 2.72 -25.92 21.13
N ILE A 471 1.70 -25.67 20.32
CA ILE A 471 0.30 -25.98 20.65
C ILE A 471 -0.26 -27.05 19.74
N ALA A 472 -1.08 -27.95 20.28
CA ALA A 472 -1.78 -28.95 19.50
C ALA A 472 -2.91 -28.33 18.68
N LEU A 473 -3.02 -28.72 17.41
CA LEU A 473 -4.11 -28.33 16.50
C LEU A 473 -5.33 -29.24 16.63
N GLU A 474 -5.11 -30.47 17.08
CA GLU A 474 -6.12 -31.51 17.26
C GLU A 474 -5.79 -32.42 18.45
N PRO A 475 -6.71 -33.30 18.91
CA PRO A 475 -6.41 -34.25 19.97
C PRO A 475 -5.32 -35.26 19.58
N ILE A 476 -4.15 -35.18 20.23
CA ILE A 476 -3.02 -36.10 20.05
C ILE A 476 -3.10 -37.22 21.11
N LYS A 477 -3.13 -38.48 20.70
CA LYS A 477 -3.21 -39.61 21.64
C LYS A 477 -1.84 -39.94 22.19
N LYS A 478 -1.84 -40.72 23.27
CA LYS A 478 -0.61 -41.30 23.81
C LYS A 478 0.10 -42.10 22.71
N ASP A 479 1.41 -41.88 22.61
CA ASP A 479 2.32 -42.56 21.67
C ASP A 479 2.18 -42.11 20.20
N ASP A 480 1.31 -41.13 19.89
CA ASP A 480 1.26 -40.47 18.59
C ASP A 480 2.48 -39.53 18.41
N GLU A 481 2.99 -39.44 17.18
CA GLU A 481 4.06 -38.50 16.84
C GLU A 481 3.53 -37.07 16.77
N ILE A 482 4.26 -36.13 17.38
CA ILE A 482 3.98 -34.70 17.27
C ILE A 482 4.70 -34.17 16.03
N THR A 483 3.93 -33.62 15.10
CA THR A 483 4.45 -33.05 13.84
C THR A 483 4.05 -31.59 13.72
N ILE A 484 4.98 -30.80 13.20
CA ILE A 484 4.78 -29.39 12.85
C ILE A 484 4.97 -29.22 11.34
N SER A 485 4.49 -28.13 10.76
CA SER A 485 4.94 -27.78 9.41
C SER A 485 6.27 -27.02 9.47
N TYR A 486 7.13 -27.24 8.50
CA TYR A 486 8.39 -26.49 8.33
C TYR A 486 8.25 -25.44 7.24
N ILE A 487 7.15 -25.51 6.51
CA ILE A 487 6.91 -24.86 5.23
C ILE A 487 5.46 -24.39 5.20
N ASP A 488 5.08 -23.66 4.16
CA ASP A 488 3.66 -23.41 3.90
C ASP A 488 2.99 -24.72 3.46
N GLU A 489 1.90 -25.09 4.14
CA GLU A 489 1.12 -26.30 3.84
C GLU A 489 0.07 -26.07 2.74
N ASP A 490 -0.21 -24.81 2.38
CA ASP A 490 -1.22 -24.45 1.38
C ASP A 490 -0.71 -24.54 -0.07
N VAL A 491 0.57 -24.85 -0.27
CA VAL A 491 1.24 -24.98 -1.58
C VAL A 491 1.10 -26.40 -2.14
N SER A 492 1.40 -26.60 -3.42
CA SER A 492 1.21 -27.90 -4.13
C SER A 492 2.10 -29.02 -3.59
N TYR A 493 1.78 -30.30 -3.89
CA TYR A 493 2.65 -31.42 -3.50
C TYR A 493 4.09 -31.20 -4.00
N GLU A 494 4.25 -30.79 -5.25
CA GLU A 494 5.55 -30.52 -5.87
C GLU A 494 6.31 -29.39 -5.16
N GLU A 495 5.65 -28.26 -4.87
CA GLU A 495 6.23 -27.14 -4.11
C GLU A 495 6.62 -27.56 -2.70
N ARG A 496 5.75 -28.30 -1.99
CA ARG A 496 6.07 -28.82 -0.64
C ARG A 496 7.29 -29.74 -0.68
N GLN A 497 7.40 -30.63 -1.68
CA GLN A 497 8.59 -31.49 -1.82
C GLN A 497 9.84 -30.68 -2.19
N ALA A 498 9.70 -29.61 -2.98
CA ALA A 498 10.81 -28.75 -3.35
C ALA A 498 11.35 -27.96 -2.14
N GLU A 499 10.47 -27.37 -1.33
CA GLU A 499 10.87 -26.65 -0.11
C GLU A 499 11.48 -27.58 0.93
N LEU A 500 10.94 -28.79 1.09
CA LEU A 500 11.49 -29.80 2.01
C LEU A 500 12.82 -30.41 1.54
N ALA A 501 13.17 -30.24 0.26
CA ALA A 501 14.47 -30.68 -0.24
C ALA A 501 15.62 -29.94 0.45
N ASP A 502 15.41 -28.69 0.87
CA ASP A 502 16.40 -27.90 1.64
C ASP A 502 16.61 -28.46 3.05
N TYR A 503 15.61 -29.20 3.58
CA TYR A 503 15.71 -29.95 4.83
C TYR A 503 16.27 -31.36 4.63
N GLY A 504 16.56 -31.76 3.39
CA GLY A 504 17.27 -33.00 3.06
C GLY A 504 16.40 -34.26 3.12
N PHE A 505 15.07 -34.16 3.03
CA PHE A 505 14.18 -35.32 3.01
C PHE A 505 13.01 -35.16 2.02
N ILE A 506 12.32 -36.27 1.74
CA ILE A 506 11.09 -36.33 0.92
C ILE A 506 9.94 -36.63 1.87
N CYS A 507 8.92 -35.77 1.90
CA CYS A 507 7.79 -35.96 2.79
C CYS A 507 6.88 -37.08 2.28
N THR A 508 6.50 -37.99 3.18
CA THR A 508 5.60 -39.13 2.90
C THR A 508 4.38 -39.14 3.82
N CYS A 509 3.99 -37.97 4.35
CA CYS A 509 2.80 -37.83 5.19
C CYS A 509 1.51 -38.25 4.43
N PRO A 510 0.39 -38.49 5.15
CA PRO A 510 -0.85 -38.97 4.52
C PRO A 510 -1.30 -38.14 3.31
N ARG A 511 -1.24 -36.81 3.44
CA ARG A 511 -1.57 -35.88 2.35
C ARG A 511 -0.63 -36.02 1.16
N CYS A 512 0.68 -36.13 1.40
CA CYS A 512 1.65 -36.35 0.33
C CYS A 512 1.51 -37.72 -0.34
N GLN A 513 1.00 -38.74 0.34
CA GLN A 513 0.72 -40.05 -0.29
C GLN A 513 -0.53 -40.01 -1.17
N GLU A 514 -1.55 -39.28 -0.72
CA GLU A 514 -2.80 -39.09 -1.48
C GLU A 514 -2.60 -38.21 -2.72
N GLU A 515 -1.83 -37.13 -2.57
CA GLU A 515 -1.56 -36.16 -3.64
C GLU A 515 -0.40 -36.60 -4.57
N LYS A 516 0.27 -37.73 -4.28
CA LYS A 516 1.42 -38.18 -5.08
C LYS A 516 1.00 -38.50 -6.52
N PRO A 517 1.63 -37.89 -7.53
CA PRO A 517 1.40 -38.26 -8.93
C PRO A 517 1.83 -39.71 -9.21
N ASN A 518 1.01 -40.46 -9.94
CA ASN A 518 1.28 -41.86 -10.35
C ASN A 518 2.46 -42.01 -11.33
#